data_AF-A0A2V6LDZ8-F1
#
_entry.id   AF-A0A2V6LDZ8-F1
#
_cell.length_a   1.000
_cell.length_b   1.000
_cell.length_c   1.000
_cell.angle_alpha   90.00
_cell.angle_beta   90.00
_cell.angle_gamma   90.00
#
_symmetry.space_group_name_H-M   'P 1'
#
loop_
_entity.id
_entity.type
_entity.pdbx_description
1 polymer ?
#
loop_
_entity_poly.entity_id
_entity_poly.type
_entity_poly.pdbx_seq_one_letter_code
_entity_poly.pdbx_strand_id
1 'polypeptide(L)'
;MNPLPSLPTDNLYKFCAISGLVIVIFVGYTTWQKWSDLRQRGEAIEAEAEAMKLSVGWWQTLERERSEALKTLAKSDPTMPTIVLNGDPIPRDQFWNYLDNREKEIETGRLKTVDSVARFGKIVSLQQEMIWMLWVAGGSIAFGLLLMGYGFWNWRAIQLKQDTLLEMQLKK
;
A
#
# COMPACT_ATOMS: atom_id res chain seq x y z
N MET A 1 10.01 -35.22 -53.32
CA MET A 1 9.09 -35.14 -52.17
C MET A 1 8.54 -33.73 -52.15
N ASN A 2 7.26 -33.53 -52.46
CA ASN A 2 6.65 -32.22 -52.28
C ASN A 2 6.64 -31.91 -50.78
N PRO A 3 7.27 -30.83 -50.31
CA PRO A 3 7.12 -30.43 -48.92
C PRO A 3 5.62 -30.21 -48.70
N LEU A 4 5.04 -30.96 -47.76
CA LEU A 4 3.71 -30.65 -47.24
C LEU A 4 3.69 -29.14 -46.97
N PRO A 5 2.75 -28.37 -47.53
CA PRO A 5 2.65 -26.97 -47.16
C PRO A 5 2.39 -26.97 -45.67
N SER A 6 3.37 -26.53 -44.88
CA SER A 6 3.14 -26.23 -43.48
C SER A 6 2.04 -25.18 -43.49
N LEU A 7 0.83 -25.58 -43.09
CA LEU A 7 -0.29 -24.65 -43.02
C LEU A 7 0.22 -23.43 -42.25
N PRO A 8 0.20 -22.21 -42.83
CA PRO A 8 0.93 -21.06 -42.32
C PRO A 8 0.47 -20.58 -40.93
N THR A 9 -0.46 -21.30 -40.30
CA THR A 9 -1.20 -20.95 -39.09
C THR A 9 -0.85 -21.78 -37.85
N ASP A 10 -0.12 -22.90 -37.95
CA ASP A 10 0.20 -23.75 -36.78
C ASP A 10 1.12 -23.04 -35.76
N ASN A 11 2.19 -22.40 -36.26
CA ASN A 11 3.12 -21.65 -35.41
C ASN A 11 2.47 -20.44 -34.75
N LEU A 12 1.48 -19.81 -35.40
CA LEU A 12 0.74 -18.69 -34.84
C LEU A 12 -0.06 -19.12 -33.59
N TYR A 13 -0.76 -20.24 -33.67
CA TYR A 13 -1.57 -20.72 -32.54
C TYR A 13 -0.73 -21.23 -31.37
N LYS A 14 0.39 -21.91 -31.65
CA LYS A 14 1.38 -22.27 -30.62
C LYS A 14 1.96 -21.03 -29.93
N PHE A 15 2.31 -20.01 -30.72
CA PHE A 15 2.81 -18.74 -30.18
C PHE A 15 1.76 -18.05 -29.31
N CYS A 16 0.49 -17.99 -29.75
CA CYS A 16 -0.61 -17.45 -28.94
C CYS A 16 -0.77 -18.22 -27.62
N ALA A 17 -0.71 -19.55 -27.67
CA ALA A 17 -0.85 -20.40 -26.48
C ALA A 17 0.24 -20.13 -25.44
N ILE A 18 1.50 -20.15 -25.89
CA ILE A 18 2.68 -19.93 -25.04
C ILE A 18 2.73 -18.49 -24.55
N SER A 19 2.41 -17.51 -25.39
CA SER A 19 2.38 -16.10 -25.00
C SER A 19 1.33 -15.84 -23.91
N GLY A 20 0.15 -16.45 -24.03
CA GLY A 20 -0.89 -16.40 -22.99
C GLY A 20 -0.40 -16.97 -21.66
N LEU A 21 0.26 -18.13 -21.69
CA LEU A 21 0.85 -18.76 -20.50
C LEU A 21 1.92 -17.86 -19.84
N VAL A 22 2.82 -17.28 -20.65
CA VAL A 22 3.88 -16.38 -20.17
C VAL A 22 3.27 -15.14 -19.51
N ILE A 23 2.23 -14.54 -20.11
CA ILE A 23 1.51 -13.41 -19.51
C ILE A 23 0.95 -13.79 -18.14
N VAL A 24 0.25 -14.93 -18.04
CA VAL A 24 -0.35 -15.38 -16.78
C VAL A 24 0.70 -15.57 -15.69
N ILE A 25 1.81 -16.26 -15.99
CA ILE A 25 2.88 -16.51 -15.03
C ILE A 25 3.55 -15.20 -14.62
N PHE A 26 3.91 -14.35 -15.57
CA PHE A 26 4.62 -13.10 -15.32
C PHE A 26 3.76 -12.11 -14.52
N VAL A 27 2.50 -11.91 -14.91
CA VAL A 27 1.57 -11.04 -14.20
C VAL A 27 1.27 -11.60 -12.81
N GLY A 28 1.06 -12.91 -12.69
CA GLY A 28 0.84 -13.56 -11.40
C GLY A 28 2.00 -13.35 -10.43
N TYR A 29 3.23 -13.58 -10.89
CA TYR A 29 4.44 -13.39 -10.08
C TYR A 29 4.64 -11.93 -9.67
N THR A 30 4.55 -10.99 -10.62
CA THR A 30 4.77 -9.56 -10.34
C THR A 30 3.69 -8.98 -9.42
N THR A 31 2.43 -9.41 -9.57
CA THR A 31 1.33 -9.03 -8.68
C THR A 31 1.56 -9.57 -7.28
N TRP A 32 1.96 -10.84 -7.14
CA TRP A 32 2.29 -11.45 -5.85
C TRP A 32 3.43 -10.70 -5.15
N GLN A 33 4.52 -10.41 -5.87
CA GLN A 33 5.66 -9.69 -5.33
C GLN A 33 5.25 -8.29 -4.82
N LYS A 34 4.52 -7.53 -5.65
CA LYS A 34 4.02 -6.19 -5.28
C LYS A 34 3.06 -6.24 -4.09
N TRP A 35 2.17 -7.23 -4.06
CA TRP A 35 1.26 -7.45 -2.93
C TRP A 35 2.02 -7.66 -1.62
N SER A 36 3.07 -8.48 -1.64
CA SER A 36 3.89 -8.74 -0.46
C SER A 36 4.62 -7.49 0.06
N ASP A 37 5.19 -6.67 -0.84
CA ASP A 37 5.85 -5.41 -0.50
C ASP A 37 4.85 -4.39 0.09
N LEU A 38 3.68 -4.26 -0.54
CA LEU A 38 2.62 -3.37 -0.04
C LEU A 38 2.10 -3.80 1.33
N ARG A 39 1.96 -5.11 1.57
CA ARG A 39 1.54 -5.63 2.87
C ARG A 39 2.55 -5.29 3.97
N GLN A 40 3.84 -5.51 3.69
CA GLN A 40 4.90 -5.18 4.64
C GLN A 40 4.93 -3.68 4.97
N ARG A 41 4.72 -2.83 3.96
CA ARG A 41 4.60 -1.37 4.15
C ARG A 41 3.33 -1.00 4.92
N GLY A 42 2.21 -1.68 4.67
CA GLY A 42 0.97 -1.46 5.41
C GLY A 42 1.12 -1.73 6.89
N GLU A 43 1.70 -2.89 7.24
CA GLU A 43 1.95 -3.28 8.64
C GLU A 43 2.90 -2.31 9.35
N ALA A 44 3.97 -1.86 8.68
CA ALA A 44 4.89 -0.88 9.25
C ALA A 44 4.20 0.44 9.59
N ILE A 45 3.24 0.86 8.77
CA ILE A 45 2.59 2.15 8.97
C ILE A 45 1.38 2.06 9.91
N GLU A 46 0.73 0.90 10.00
CA GLU A 46 -0.24 0.66 11.08
C GLU A 46 0.44 0.74 12.45
N ALA A 47 1.67 0.26 12.59
CA ALA A 47 2.46 0.47 13.81
C ALA A 47 2.79 1.97 14.04
N GLU A 48 3.16 2.71 13.00
CA GLU A 48 3.35 4.18 13.09
C GLU A 48 2.03 4.91 13.44
N ALA A 49 0.89 4.41 12.99
CA ALA A 49 -0.44 4.93 13.28
C ALA A 49 -0.79 4.85 14.76
N GLU A 50 -0.52 3.71 15.38
CA GLU A 50 -0.74 3.48 16.79
C GLU A 50 0.18 4.35 17.65
N ALA A 51 1.46 4.43 17.28
CA ALA A 51 2.41 5.34 17.91
C ALA A 51 1.97 6.81 17.80
N MET A 52 1.41 7.20 16.65
CA MET A 52 0.83 8.52 16.46
C MET A 52 -0.36 8.74 17.39
N LYS A 53 -1.36 7.83 17.42
CA LYS A 53 -2.53 7.98 18.30
C LYS A 53 -2.14 8.18 19.76
N LEU A 54 -1.13 7.46 20.23
CA LEU A 54 -0.57 7.62 21.57
C LEU A 54 0.07 9.00 21.75
N SER A 55 0.91 9.43 20.81
CA SER A 55 1.48 10.79 20.83
C SER A 55 0.40 11.86 20.83
N VAL A 56 -0.73 11.59 20.14
CA VAL A 56 -1.86 12.49 20.03
C VAL A 56 -2.58 12.71 21.35
N GLY A 57 -2.91 11.61 22.03
CA GLY A 57 -3.49 11.68 23.37
C GLY A 57 -2.57 12.38 24.37
N TRP A 58 -1.26 12.18 24.25
CA TRP A 58 -0.29 12.79 25.14
C TRP A 58 -0.23 14.32 24.97
N TRP A 59 -0.14 14.86 23.73
CA TRP A 59 -0.11 16.31 23.55
C TRP A 59 -1.43 17.00 23.93
N GLN A 60 -2.57 16.34 23.73
CA GLN A 60 -3.86 16.85 24.20
C GLN A 60 -3.90 16.97 25.73
N THR A 61 -3.26 16.03 26.43
CA THR A 61 -3.15 16.07 27.89
C THR A 61 -2.25 17.22 28.34
N LEU A 62 -1.10 17.41 27.67
CA LEU A 62 -0.21 18.55 27.95
C LEU A 62 -0.88 19.90 27.72
N GLU A 63 -1.65 20.04 26.64
CA GLU A 63 -2.37 21.27 26.34
C GLU A 63 -3.45 21.55 27.40
N ARG A 64 -4.09 20.50 27.92
CA ARG A 64 -5.02 20.60 29.03
C ARG A 64 -4.34 21.06 30.32
N GLU A 65 -3.22 20.45 30.70
CA GLU A 65 -2.42 20.86 31.87
C GLU A 65 -1.97 22.32 31.77
N ARG A 66 -1.48 22.73 30.60
CA ARG A 66 -1.09 24.12 30.32
C ARG A 66 -2.29 25.07 30.46
N SER A 67 -3.46 24.71 29.93
CA SER A 67 -4.68 25.51 30.04
C SER A 67 -5.13 25.66 31.51
N GLU A 68 -5.06 24.58 32.28
CA GLU A 68 -5.36 24.58 33.71
C GLU A 68 -4.36 25.43 34.50
N ALA A 69 -3.07 25.39 34.13
CA ALA A 69 -2.04 26.27 34.68
C ALA A 69 -2.33 27.75 34.42
N LEU A 70 -2.70 28.11 33.20
CA LEU A 70 -3.07 29.50 32.88
C LEU A 70 -4.33 29.96 33.64
N LYS A 71 -5.31 29.08 33.82
CA LYS A 71 -6.52 29.37 34.60
C LYS A 71 -6.24 29.55 36.09
N THR A 72 -5.35 28.74 36.67
CA THR A 72 -4.95 28.86 38.07
C THR A 72 -4.14 30.14 38.29
N LEU A 73 -3.22 30.47 37.38
CA LEU A 73 -2.51 31.76 37.39
C LEU A 73 -3.49 32.94 37.35
N ALA A 74 -4.47 32.92 36.44
CA ALA A 74 -5.45 34.00 36.30
C ALA A 74 -6.33 34.21 37.55
N LYS A 75 -6.52 33.16 38.36
CA LYS A 75 -7.27 33.23 39.63
C LYS A 75 -6.39 33.55 40.84
N SER A 76 -5.07 33.47 40.71
CA SER A 76 -4.12 33.69 41.79
C SER A 76 -3.84 35.18 42.03
N ASP A 77 -3.63 35.57 43.29
CA ASP A 77 -3.24 36.94 43.64
C ASP A 77 -1.83 37.25 43.07
N PRO A 78 -1.63 38.41 42.39
CA PRO A 78 -0.32 38.90 41.93
C PRO A 78 0.78 38.92 42.97
N THR A 79 0.43 39.06 44.25
CA THR A 79 1.36 39.17 45.38
C THR A 79 1.77 37.82 45.98
N MET A 80 1.09 36.72 45.63
CA MET A 80 1.50 35.40 46.11
C MET A 80 2.77 34.89 45.42
N PRO A 81 3.77 34.40 46.17
CA PRO A 81 5.05 33.93 45.64
C PRO A 81 4.97 32.55 44.97
N THR A 82 3.91 31.78 45.24
CA THR A 82 3.73 30.41 44.75
C THR A 82 2.34 30.23 44.15
N ILE A 83 2.27 29.45 43.07
CA ILE A 83 1.04 29.05 42.39
C ILE A 83 0.85 27.55 42.62
N VAL A 84 -0.33 27.14 43.10
CA VAL A 84 -0.65 25.73 43.29
C VAL A 84 -1.19 25.16 41.98
N LEU A 85 -0.50 24.17 41.43
CA LEU A 85 -0.88 23.46 40.22
C LEU A 85 -1.07 21.98 40.54
N ASN A 86 -2.27 21.43 40.33
CA ASN A 86 -2.58 20.02 40.61
C ASN A 86 -2.22 19.53 42.04
N GLY A 87 -2.16 20.44 43.01
CA GLY A 87 -1.78 20.14 44.40
C GLY A 87 -0.33 20.45 44.74
N ASP A 88 0.52 20.69 43.74
CA ASP A 88 1.93 21.01 43.94
C ASP A 88 2.19 22.54 43.91
N PRO A 89 2.92 23.09 44.88
CA PRO A 89 3.28 24.51 44.90
C PRO A 89 4.48 24.78 43.97
N ILE A 90 4.28 25.63 42.97
CA ILE A 90 5.31 26.06 42.01
C ILE A 90 5.66 27.54 42.27
N PRO A 91 6.94 27.89 42.43
CA PRO A 91 7.38 29.29 42.51
C PRO A 91 6.95 30.09 41.28
N ARG A 92 6.44 31.31 41.48
CA ARG A 92 5.89 32.15 40.41
C ARG A 92 6.92 32.52 39.33
N ASP A 93 8.18 32.67 39.72
CA ASP A 93 9.32 32.91 38.84
C ASP A 93 9.63 31.69 37.94
N GLN A 94 9.47 30.47 38.47
CA GLN A 94 9.67 29.23 37.73
C GLN A 94 8.47 28.84 36.87
N PHE A 95 7.29 29.39 37.17
CA PHE A 95 6.04 29.09 36.46
C PHE A 95 6.11 29.37 34.96
N TRP A 96 6.79 30.44 34.54
CA TRP A 96 6.97 30.76 33.12
C TRP A 96 7.88 29.77 32.40
N ASN A 97 8.95 29.31 33.07
CA ASN A 97 9.83 28.26 32.53
C ASN A 97 9.08 26.93 32.40
N TYR A 98 8.19 26.63 33.35
CA TYR A 98 7.30 25.46 33.28
C TYR A 98 6.39 25.54 32.05
N LEU A 99 5.74 26.68 31.80
CA LEU A 99 4.87 26.87 30.64
C LEU A 99 5.63 26.80 29.31
N ASP A 100 6.81 27.42 29.22
CA ASP A 100 7.66 27.41 28.02
C ASP A 100 8.11 26.00 27.66
N ASN A 101 8.49 25.19 28.66
CA ASN A 101 8.84 23.78 28.44
C ASN A 101 7.65 22.98 27.90
N ARG A 102 6.44 23.19 28.43
CA ARG A 102 5.23 22.53 27.94
C ARG A 102 4.85 22.97 26.53
N GLU A 103 5.05 24.24 26.21
CA GLU A 103 4.81 24.76 24.86
C GLU A 103 5.73 24.10 23.82
N LYS A 104 7.02 23.95 24.12
CA LYS A 104 7.99 23.23 23.26
C LYS A 104 7.64 21.76 23.05
N GLU A 105 7.18 21.08 24.10
CA GLU A 105 6.73 19.68 24.00
C GLU A 105 5.47 19.55 23.14
N ILE A 106 4.51 20.47 23.28
CA ILE A 106 3.30 20.53 22.45
C ILE A 106 3.68 20.78 20.99
N GLU A 107 4.58 21.73 20.71
CA GLU A 107 5.04 22.05 19.36
C GLU A 107 5.74 20.86 18.70
N THR A 108 6.61 20.17 19.45
CA THR A 108 7.28 18.94 18.99
C THR A 108 6.27 17.83 18.70
N GLY A 109 5.26 17.65 19.56
CA GLY A 109 4.17 16.70 19.35
C GLY A 109 3.34 17.03 18.11
N ARG A 110 3.04 18.31 17.87
CA ARG A 110 2.34 18.79 16.67
C ARG A 110 3.14 18.52 15.40
N LEU A 111 4.44 18.82 15.40
CA LEU A 111 5.31 18.56 14.24
C LEU A 111 5.36 17.07 13.88
N LYS A 112 5.52 16.19 14.88
CA LYS A 112 5.47 14.73 14.67
C LYS A 112 4.13 14.27 14.13
N THR A 113 3.02 14.86 14.61
CA THR A 113 1.67 14.56 14.14
C THR A 113 1.49 14.98 12.68
N VAL A 114 1.90 16.19 12.31
CA VAL A 114 1.81 16.71 10.93
C VAL A 114 2.64 15.87 9.96
N ASP A 115 3.89 15.55 10.30
CA ASP A 115 4.76 14.70 9.49
C ASP A 115 4.13 13.32 9.26
N SER A 116 3.61 12.73 10.34
CA SER A 116 3.02 11.40 10.28
C SER A 116 1.67 11.42 9.51
N VAL A 117 0.86 12.49 9.60
CA VAL A 117 -0.35 12.67 8.77
C VAL A 117 0.00 12.77 7.28
N ALA A 118 1.09 13.46 6.94
CA ALA A 118 1.59 13.51 5.57
C ALA A 118 2.00 12.12 5.06
N ARG A 119 2.61 11.28 5.91
CA ARG A 119 2.90 9.87 5.59
C ARG A 119 1.62 9.06 5.35
N PHE A 120 0.56 9.27 6.15
CA PHE A 120 -0.74 8.63 5.92
C PHE A 120 -1.37 9.00 4.59
N GLY A 121 -1.29 10.28 4.17
CA GLY A 121 -1.78 10.70 2.86
C GLY A 121 -1.14 9.90 1.72
N LYS A 122 0.16 9.59 1.85
CA LYS A 122 0.90 8.76 0.90
C LYS A 122 0.40 7.30 0.85
N ILE A 123 -0.19 6.79 1.94
CA ILE A 123 -0.74 5.43 2.00
C ILE A 123 -2.08 5.33 1.28
N VAL A 124 -2.92 6.34 1.45
CA VAL A 124 -4.20 6.41 0.74
C VAL A 124 -3.93 6.40 -0.77
N SER A 125 -2.88 7.11 -1.23
CA SER A 125 -2.44 6.98 -2.63
C SER A 125 -1.90 5.59 -2.98
N LEU A 126 -1.17 4.92 -2.09
CA LEU A 126 -0.70 3.54 -2.32
C LEU A 126 -1.85 2.53 -2.41
N GLN A 127 -2.91 2.69 -1.62
CA GLN A 127 -4.11 1.84 -1.73
C GLN A 127 -4.80 2.02 -3.09
N GLN A 128 -4.88 3.26 -3.59
CA GLN A 128 -5.43 3.53 -4.91
C GLN A 128 -4.58 2.89 -6.01
N GLU A 129 -3.25 2.99 -5.93
CA GLU A 129 -2.33 2.31 -6.84
C GLU A 129 -2.50 0.78 -6.80
N MET A 130 -2.74 0.22 -5.62
CA MET A 130 -2.99 -1.23 -5.45
C MET A 130 -4.28 -1.67 -6.14
N ILE A 131 -5.38 -0.93 -5.98
CA ILE A 131 -6.66 -1.23 -6.65
C ILE A 131 -6.46 -1.20 -8.16
N TRP A 132 -5.78 -0.17 -8.69
CA TRP A 132 -5.43 -0.09 -10.11
C TRP A 132 -4.57 -1.26 -10.58
N MET A 133 -3.55 -1.63 -9.82
CA MET A 133 -2.72 -2.78 -10.13
C MET A 133 -3.54 -4.08 -10.19
N LEU A 134 -4.47 -4.31 -9.26
CA LEU A 134 -5.32 -5.50 -9.27
C LEU A 134 -6.25 -5.56 -10.48
N TRP A 135 -6.84 -4.43 -10.88
CA TRP A 135 -7.66 -4.36 -12.09
C TRP A 135 -6.85 -4.64 -13.35
N VAL A 136 -5.67 -4.04 -13.48
CA VAL A 136 -4.77 -4.26 -14.62
C VAL A 136 -4.27 -5.70 -14.63
N ALA A 137 -3.90 -6.26 -13.48
CA ALA A 137 -3.46 -7.65 -13.35
C ALA A 137 -4.57 -8.62 -13.70
N GLY A 138 -5.79 -8.42 -13.17
CA GLY A 138 -6.95 -9.24 -13.47
C GLY A 138 -7.31 -9.21 -14.95
N GLY A 139 -7.32 -8.02 -15.57
CA GLY A 139 -7.54 -7.86 -17.01
C GLY A 139 -6.45 -8.56 -17.85
N SER A 140 -5.19 -8.43 -17.46
CA SER A 140 -4.06 -9.07 -18.15
C SER A 140 -4.08 -10.60 -18.02
N ILE A 141 -4.44 -11.13 -16.85
CA ILE A 141 -4.60 -12.57 -16.63
C ILE A 141 -5.77 -13.10 -17.47
N ALA A 142 -6.92 -12.42 -17.47
CA ALA A 142 -8.06 -12.82 -18.28
C ALA A 142 -7.70 -12.83 -19.78
N PHE A 143 -7.02 -11.78 -20.25
CA PHE A 143 -6.52 -11.72 -21.63
C PHE A 143 -5.51 -12.84 -21.95
N GLY A 144 -4.58 -13.12 -21.03
CA GLY A 144 -3.62 -14.22 -21.17
C GLY A 144 -4.29 -15.59 -21.23
N LEU A 145 -5.30 -15.84 -20.40
CA LEU A 145 -6.09 -17.07 -20.42
C LEU A 145 -6.90 -17.22 -21.73
N LEU A 146 -7.47 -16.13 -22.25
CA LEU A 146 -8.16 -16.13 -23.54
C LEU A 146 -7.20 -16.45 -24.69
N LEU A 147 -6.02 -15.83 -24.72
CA LEU A 147 -4.96 -16.13 -25.70
C LEU A 147 -4.50 -17.58 -25.60
N MET A 148 -4.29 -18.06 -24.38
CA MET A 148 -3.88 -19.43 -24.10
C MET A 148 -4.91 -20.43 -24.63
N GLY A 149 -6.18 -20.25 -24.26
CA GLY A 149 -7.28 -21.09 -24.69
C GLY A 149 -7.51 -21.05 -26.20
N TYR A 150 -7.51 -19.86 -26.80
CA TYR A 150 -7.66 -19.68 -28.25
C TYR A 150 -6.52 -20.33 -29.02
N GLY A 151 -5.27 -20.12 -28.58
CA GLY A 151 -4.10 -20.73 -29.19
C GLY A 151 -4.16 -22.25 -29.11
N PHE A 152 -4.44 -22.80 -27.92
CA PHE A 152 -4.48 -24.25 -27.72
C PHE A 152 -5.60 -24.92 -28.54
N TRP A 153 -6.80 -24.33 -28.55
CA TRP A 153 -7.96 -24.89 -29.27
C TRP A 153 -7.71 -24.98 -30.78
N ASN A 154 -7.26 -23.89 -31.39
CA ASN A 154 -7.02 -23.85 -32.83
C ASN A 154 -5.79 -24.67 -33.24
N TRP A 155 -4.75 -24.69 -32.40
CA TRP A 155 -3.61 -25.57 -32.58
C TRP A 155 -4.05 -27.03 -32.64
N ARG A 156 -4.85 -27.47 -31.66
CA ARG A 156 -5.36 -28.85 -31.61
C ARG A 156 -6.22 -29.19 -32.83
N ALA A 157 -7.08 -28.27 -33.26
CA ALA A 157 -7.92 -28.46 -34.44
C ALA A 157 -7.10 -28.63 -35.73
N ILE A 158 -5.99 -27.92 -35.88
CA ILE A 158 -5.10 -28.06 -37.04
C ILE A 158 -4.27 -29.34 -36.96
N GLN A 159 -3.74 -29.68 -35.79
CA GLN A 159 -2.99 -30.93 -35.61
C GLN A 159 -3.80 -32.15 -36.03
N LEU A 160 -5.06 -32.26 -35.58
CA LEU A 160 -5.92 -33.38 -35.95
C LEU A 160 -6.08 -33.53 -37.48
N LYS A 161 -6.17 -32.40 -38.20
CA LYS A 161 -6.25 -32.40 -39.67
C LYS A 161 -4.91 -32.81 -40.31
N GLN A 162 -3.80 -32.36 -39.74
CA GLN A 162 -2.45 -32.73 -40.21
C GLN A 162 -2.19 -34.22 -40.00
N ASP A 163 -2.53 -34.77 -38.83
CA ASP A 163 -2.39 -36.19 -38.52
C ASP A 163 -3.20 -37.04 -39.49
N THR A 164 -4.46 -36.66 -39.77
CA THR A 164 -5.33 -37.34 -40.74
C THR A 164 -4.74 -37.33 -42.16
N LEU A 165 -4.20 -36.19 -42.61
CA LEU A 165 -3.54 -36.07 -43.92
C LEU A 165 -2.30 -36.97 -44.00
N LEU A 166 -1.53 -37.04 -42.92
CA LEU A 166 -0.29 -37.80 -42.84
C LEU A 166 -0.57 -39.32 -42.88
N GLU A 167 -1.63 -39.78 -42.20
CA GLU A 167 -2.10 -41.16 -42.29
C GLU A 167 -2.54 -41.55 -43.72
N MET A 168 -3.25 -40.66 -44.42
CA MET A 168 -3.66 -40.90 -45.81
C MET A 168 -2.46 -40.99 -46.76
N GLN A 169 -1.37 -40.26 -46.50
CA GLN A 169 -0.14 -40.35 -47.27
C GLN A 169 0.63 -41.64 -46.99
N LEU A 170 0.65 -42.12 -45.74
CA LEU A 170 1.31 -43.37 -45.37
C LEU A 170 0.61 -44.63 -45.90
N LYS A 171 -0.69 -44.57 -46.13
CA LYS A 171 -1.48 -45.69 -46.70
C LYS A 171 -1.37 -45.81 -48.23
N LYS A 172 -0.68 -44.88 -48.89
CA LYS A 172 -0.56 -44.79 -50.35
C LYS A 172 0.76 -45.40 -50.81
#